data_AF-A0A2S6UDQ7-F1
#
_entry.id   AF-A0A2S6UDQ7-F1
#
_cell.length_a   1.000
_cell.length_b   1.000
_cell.length_c   1.000
_cell.angle_alpha   90.00
_cell.angle_beta   90.00
_cell.angle_gamma   90.00
#
_symmetry.space_group_name_H-M   'P 1'
#
loop_
_entity.id
_entity.type
_entity.pdbx_description
1 polymer ?
#
loop_
_entity_poly.entity_id
_entity_poly.type
_entity_poly.pdbx_seq_one_letter_code
_entity_poly.pdbx_strand_id
1 'polypeptide(L)'
;MVKSFPGYWPPQKPFSEERDRWVLWLPVLFGIGISIYFELKIEPPLWMGPLAVVMVALTGYAVNLINRDHGSGPAALLIAVAVIAAGFGVAQWRTAAVNAPILIERIGPTAVTGRVSKVETFPSGSRITLERPRIAGLLPNKVPEKIRIRLRGE
;
A
#
# COMPACT_ATOMS: atom_id res chain seq x y z
N MET A 1 57.29 15.04 -17.85
CA MET A 1 57.45 13.88 -16.94
C MET A 1 56.24 13.85 -16.00
N VAL A 2 55.22 13.06 -16.37
CA VAL A 2 53.94 12.98 -15.64
C VAL A 2 54.09 11.95 -14.53
N LYS A 3 53.98 12.37 -13.26
CA LYS A 3 53.97 11.45 -12.11
C LYS A 3 52.61 10.75 -12.08
N SER A 4 52.59 9.45 -12.35
CA SER A 4 51.45 8.59 -12.06
C SER A 4 51.27 8.51 -10.54
N PHE A 5 50.09 8.89 -10.06
CA PHE A 5 49.70 8.65 -8.67
C PHE A 5 49.33 7.17 -8.54
N PRO A 6 50.01 6.38 -7.68
CA PRO A 6 49.62 5.00 -7.44
C PRO A 6 48.27 4.99 -6.73
N GLY A 7 47.32 4.22 -7.27
CA GLY A 7 45.93 4.14 -6.83
C GLY A 7 45.80 3.68 -5.38
N TYR A 8 45.73 4.65 -4.46
CA TYR A 8 45.37 4.42 -3.08
C TYR A 8 43.84 4.40 -2.97
N TRP A 9 43.21 3.25 -3.22
CA TRP A 9 41.83 3.06 -2.82
C TRP A 9 41.81 2.88 -1.30
N PRO A 10 41.06 3.71 -0.54
CA PRO A 10 40.96 3.51 0.90
C PRO A 10 40.41 2.10 1.18
N PRO A 11 40.84 1.43 2.26
CA PRO A 11 40.29 0.13 2.62
C PRO A 11 38.76 0.23 2.71
N GLN A 12 38.08 -0.65 1.98
CA GLN A 12 36.61 -0.74 2.02
C GLN A 12 36.24 -1.00 3.48
N LYS A 13 35.40 -0.15 4.08
CA LYS A 13 34.88 -0.45 5.41
C LYS A 13 34.09 -1.76 5.34
N PRO A 14 34.26 -2.69 6.30
CA PRO A 14 33.46 -3.90 6.32
C PRO A 14 31.99 -3.52 6.48
N PHE A 15 31.09 -4.24 5.78
CA PHE A 15 29.64 -3.97 5.77
C PHE A 15 29.03 -3.85 7.18
N SER A 16 29.63 -4.50 8.16
CA SER A 16 29.25 -4.45 9.58
C SER A 16 29.50 -3.10 10.27
N GLU A 17 30.32 -2.20 9.71
CA GLU A 17 30.56 -0.84 10.21
C GLU A 17 29.55 0.18 9.66
N GLU A 18 28.78 -0.16 8.63
CA GLU A 18 27.81 0.74 8.00
C GLU A 18 26.37 0.61 8.55
N ARG A 19 26.22 0.18 9.80
CA ARG A 19 24.91 -0.12 10.42
C ARG A 19 23.96 1.07 10.43
N ASP A 20 24.49 2.28 10.59
CA ASP A 20 23.69 3.51 10.58
C ASP A 20 22.95 3.71 9.24
N ARG A 21 23.49 3.16 8.15
CA ARG A 21 22.91 3.25 6.80
C ARG A 21 21.82 2.21 6.57
N TRP A 22 21.70 1.17 7.40
CA TRP A 22 20.70 0.11 7.21
C TRP A 22 19.28 0.64 7.40
N VAL A 23 19.09 1.68 8.22
CA VAL A 23 17.81 2.38 8.39
C VAL A 23 17.29 2.97 7.07
N LEU A 24 18.19 3.35 6.15
CA LEU A 24 17.82 3.90 4.85
C LEU A 24 17.13 2.89 3.93
N TRP A 25 17.23 1.59 4.23
CA TRP A 25 16.57 0.52 3.48
C TRP A 25 15.14 0.24 3.95
N LEU A 26 14.72 0.78 5.11
CA LEU A 26 13.36 0.57 5.63
C LEU A 26 12.27 0.94 4.61
N PRO A 27 12.31 2.10 3.93
CA PRO A 27 11.29 2.45 2.94
C PRO A 27 11.24 1.49 1.76
N VAL A 28 12.41 0.98 1.33
CA VAL A 28 12.51 0.03 0.21
C VAL A 28 11.87 -1.30 0.59
N LEU A 29 12.22 -1.84 1.76
CA LEU A 29 11.66 -3.09 2.30
C LEU A 29 10.15 -2.98 2.52
N PHE A 30 9.68 -1.84 3.01
CA PHE A 30 8.26 -1.57 3.19
C PHE A 30 7.52 -1.53 1.85
N GLY A 31 8.11 -0.87 0.85
CA GLY A 31 7.62 -0.85 -0.52
C GLY A 31 7.52 -2.24 -1.14
N ILE A 32 8.51 -3.11 -0.91
CA ILE A 32 8.48 -4.51 -1.37
C ILE A 32 7.26 -5.24 -0.79
N GLY A 33 6.96 -5.07 0.50
CA GLY A 33 5.76 -5.64 1.11
C GLY A 33 4.46 -5.21 0.43
N ILE A 34 4.37 -3.94 0.07
CA ILE A 34 3.23 -3.39 -0.68
C ILE A 34 3.18 -3.97 -2.10
N SER A 35 4.32 -4.06 -2.79
CA SER A 35 4.39 -4.63 -4.14
C SER A 35 3.90 -6.08 -4.17
N ILE A 36 4.33 -6.90 -3.20
CA ILE A 36 3.88 -8.30 -3.07
C ILE A 36 2.36 -8.38 -2.91
N TYR A 37 1.76 -7.47 -2.15
CA TYR A 37 0.31 -7.42 -1.99
C TYR A 37 -0.42 -7.18 -3.32
N PHE A 38 0.05 -6.21 -4.12
CA PHE A 38 -0.58 -5.86 -5.40
C PHE A 38 -0.27 -6.84 -6.53
N GLU A 39 0.79 -7.64 -6.42
CA GLU A 39 1.09 -8.72 -7.38
C GLU A 39 0.17 -9.93 -7.18
N LEU A 40 -0.44 -10.06 -6.00
CA LEU A 40 -1.36 -11.15 -5.69
C LEU A 40 -2.65 -11.03 -6.53
N LYS A 41 -2.90 -12.03 -7.37
CA LYS A 41 -4.08 -12.08 -8.26
C LYS A 41 -5.38 -12.41 -7.54
N ILE A 42 -5.30 -12.84 -6.29
CA ILE A 42 -6.42 -13.29 -5.46
C ILE A 42 -6.39 -12.44 -4.21
N GLU A 43 -7.55 -11.95 -3.76
CA GLU A 43 -7.64 -11.20 -2.52
C GLU A 43 -7.21 -12.10 -1.34
N PRO A 44 -6.09 -11.79 -0.67
CA PRO A 44 -5.65 -12.59 0.45
C PRO A 44 -6.65 -12.42 1.61
N PRO A 45 -6.96 -13.50 2.36
CA PRO A 45 -7.82 -13.43 3.52
C PRO A 45 -7.39 -12.34 4.50
N LEU A 46 -8.36 -11.57 5.01
CA LEU A 46 -8.14 -10.38 5.87
C LEU A 46 -7.27 -10.65 7.11
N TRP A 47 -7.18 -11.91 7.55
CA TRP A 47 -6.37 -12.33 8.69
C TRP A 47 -4.88 -12.49 8.38
N MET A 48 -4.47 -12.58 7.11
CA MET A 48 -3.06 -12.78 6.73
C MET A 48 -2.17 -11.59 7.12
N GLY A 49 -2.63 -10.35 6.94
CA GLY A 49 -1.89 -9.14 7.31
C GLY A 49 -1.64 -9.04 8.81
N PRO A 50 -2.69 -9.09 9.67
CA PRO A 50 -2.53 -9.11 11.12
C PRO A 50 -1.66 -10.28 11.60
N LEU A 51 -1.82 -11.48 11.03
CA LEU A 51 -1.00 -12.64 11.37
C LEU A 51 0.48 -12.40 11.03
N ALA A 52 0.78 -11.82 9.86
CA ALA A 52 2.15 -11.51 9.46
C ALA A 52 2.80 -10.52 10.43
N VAL A 53 2.07 -9.49 10.88
CA VAL A 53 2.55 -8.52 11.88
C VAL A 53 2.79 -9.18 13.24
N VAL A 54 1.87 -10.03 13.70
CA VAL A 54 2.01 -10.75 14.99
C VAL A 54 3.17 -11.72 14.97
N MET A 55 3.31 -12.52 13.91
CA MET A 55 4.42 -13.47 13.76
C MET A 55 5.77 -12.76 13.77
N VAL A 56 5.84 -11.60 13.12
CA VAL A 56 7.01 -10.73 13.14
C VAL A 56 7.32 -10.20 14.53
N ALA A 57 6.32 -9.70 15.27
CA ALA A 57 6.50 -9.18 16.62
C ALA A 57 6.97 -10.28 17.59
N LEU A 58 6.39 -11.47 17.49
CA LEU A 58 6.78 -12.64 18.27
C LEU A 58 8.20 -13.11 17.94
N THR A 59 8.58 -13.09 16.66
CA THR A 59 9.94 -13.48 16.24
C THR A 59 10.96 -12.43 16.69
N GLY A 60 10.62 -11.14 16.62
CA GLY A 60 11.46 -10.05 17.14
C GLY A 60 11.67 -10.15 18.66
N TYR A 61 10.61 -10.47 19.42
CA TYR A 61 10.69 -10.72 20.85
C TYR A 61 11.53 -11.96 21.18
N ALA A 62 11.30 -13.07 20.49
CA ALA A 62 12.06 -14.31 20.66
C ALA A 62 13.56 -14.10 20.36
N VAL A 63 13.90 -13.31 19.35
CA VAL A 63 15.29 -13.04 19.01
C VAL A 63 15.96 -12.04 19.97
N ASN A 64 15.22 -11.09 20.52
CA ASN A 64 15.74 -10.27 21.62
C ASN A 64 16.11 -11.13 22.84
N LEU A 65 15.30 -12.16 23.12
CA LEU A 65 15.56 -13.13 24.20
C LEU A 65 16.73 -14.06 23.91
N ILE A 66 16.88 -14.53 22.67
CA ILE A 66 17.89 -15.52 22.27
C ILE A 66 19.27 -14.86 22.00
N ASN A 67 19.30 -13.67 21.41
CA ASN A 67 20.53 -13.02 20.95
C ASN A 67 21.06 -11.97 21.93
N ARG A 68 21.27 -12.33 23.20
CA ARG A 68 22.11 -11.52 24.08
C ARG A 68 23.60 -11.58 23.69
N ASP A 69 24.04 -12.66 23.04
CA ASP A 69 25.47 -12.93 22.80
C ASP A 69 25.89 -13.05 21.31
N HIS A 70 24.95 -13.21 20.37
CA HIS A 70 25.26 -13.34 18.94
C HIS A 70 24.97 -12.01 18.22
N GLY A 71 25.99 -11.41 17.59
CA GLY A 71 25.97 -10.05 17.03
C GLY A 71 24.80 -9.71 16.08
N SER A 72 24.72 -8.46 15.62
CA SER A 72 23.52 -7.85 15.00
C SER A 72 22.98 -8.44 13.69
N GLY A 73 23.63 -9.44 13.08
CA GLY A 73 23.25 -9.99 11.78
C GLY A 73 21.84 -10.58 11.73
N PRO A 74 21.48 -11.52 12.63
CA PRO A 74 20.15 -12.13 12.66
C PRO A 74 19.04 -11.13 13.01
N ALA A 75 19.33 -10.16 13.88
CA ALA A 75 18.38 -9.12 14.25
C ALA A 75 18.01 -8.24 13.03
N ALA A 76 18.97 -7.88 12.20
CA ALA A 76 18.72 -7.08 11.01
C ALA A 76 17.88 -7.80 9.95
N LEU A 77 18.11 -9.10 9.75
CA LEU A 77 17.27 -9.91 8.85
C LEU A 77 15.81 -9.94 9.32
N LEU A 78 15.59 -10.09 10.64
CA LEU A 78 14.25 -10.11 11.19
C LEU A 78 13.54 -8.77 11.10
N ILE A 79 14.26 -7.68 11.34
CA ILE A 79 13.75 -6.33 11.11
C ILE A 79 13.39 -6.16 9.63
N ALA A 80 14.20 -6.69 8.70
CA ALA A 80 13.88 -6.59 7.29
C ALA A 80 12.58 -7.34 6.93
N VAL A 81 12.42 -8.58 7.38
CA VAL A 81 11.19 -9.37 7.21
C VAL A 81 10.00 -8.68 7.88
N ALA A 82 10.23 -8.08 9.06
CA ALA A 82 9.22 -7.34 9.80
C ALA A 82 8.63 -6.17 9.00
N VAL A 83 9.52 -5.41 8.38
CA VAL A 83 9.17 -4.20 7.63
C VAL A 83 8.44 -4.57 6.34
N ILE A 84 8.84 -5.66 5.67
CA ILE A 84 8.12 -6.21 4.51
C ILE A 84 6.69 -6.65 4.92
N ALA A 85 6.56 -7.42 6.00
CA ALA A 85 5.26 -7.87 6.49
C ALA A 85 4.35 -6.70 6.89
N ALA A 86 4.91 -5.65 7.52
CA ALA A 86 4.19 -4.44 7.86
C ALA A 86 3.69 -3.71 6.60
N GLY A 87 4.52 -3.60 5.56
CA GLY A 87 4.13 -3.03 4.26
C GLY A 87 2.95 -3.77 3.62
N PHE A 88 3.01 -5.10 3.62
CA PHE A 88 1.92 -5.96 3.15
C PHE A 88 0.63 -5.76 3.95
N GLY A 89 0.72 -5.78 5.29
CA GLY A 89 -0.44 -5.61 6.18
C GLY A 89 -1.11 -4.24 6.03
N VAL A 90 -0.33 -3.17 5.86
CA VAL A 90 -0.85 -1.82 5.61
C VAL A 90 -1.57 -1.76 4.25
N ALA A 91 -1.01 -2.37 3.21
CA ALA A 91 -1.66 -2.45 1.90
C ALA A 91 -3.01 -3.18 2.00
N GLN A 92 -3.04 -4.33 2.68
CA GLN A 92 -4.25 -5.10 2.89
C GLN A 92 -5.32 -4.33 3.68
N TRP A 93 -4.93 -3.70 4.79
CA TRP A 93 -5.84 -2.87 5.58
C TRP A 93 -6.40 -1.72 4.75
N ARG A 94 -5.55 -1.04 3.96
CA ARG A 94 -5.97 0.08 3.13
C ARG A 94 -6.96 -0.35 2.06
N THR A 95 -6.73 -1.48 1.40
CA THR A 95 -7.69 -2.04 0.43
C THR A 95 -9.00 -2.39 1.10
N ALA A 96 -8.97 -3.06 2.25
CA ALA A 96 -10.18 -3.40 3.01
C ALA A 96 -10.97 -2.16 3.46
N ALA A 97 -10.30 -1.09 3.90
CA ALA A 97 -10.93 0.16 4.33
C ALA A 97 -11.52 0.98 3.17
N VAL A 98 -10.99 0.81 1.95
CA VAL A 98 -11.43 1.52 0.74
C VAL A 98 -12.45 0.71 -0.06
N ASN A 99 -12.86 -0.48 0.41
CA ASN A 99 -14.01 -1.23 -0.11
C ASN A 99 -15.32 -0.48 0.17
N ALA A 100 -15.51 0.67 -0.49
CA ALA A 100 -16.80 1.29 -0.65
C ALA A 100 -17.67 0.34 -1.49
N PRO A 101 -18.99 0.29 -1.25
CA PRO A 101 -19.91 -0.48 -2.09
C PRO A 101 -19.86 0.09 -3.51
N ILE A 102 -19.02 -0.49 -4.36
CA ILE A 102 -19.00 -0.22 -5.79
C ILE A 102 -20.21 -0.93 -6.38
N LEU A 103 -20.92 -0.22 -7.23
CA LEU A 103 -22.07 -0.75 -7.93
C LEU A 103 -21.58 -1.71 -9.03
N ILE A 104 -21.44 -2.98 -8.69
CA ILE A 104 -20.89 -4.05 -9.55
C ILE A 104 -21.85 -4.42 -10.68
N GLU A 105 -23.16 -4.25 -10.46
CA GLU A 105 -24.17 -4.61 -11.45
C GLU A 105 -24.53 -3.43 -12.36
N ARG A 106 -24.60 -3.73 -13.67
CA ARG A 106 -25.19 -2.83 -14.66
C ARG A 106 -26.69 -2.76 -14.41
N ILE A 107 -27.08 -1.85 -13.54
CA ILE A 107 -28.46 -1.37 -13.51
C ILE A 107 -28.67 -0.67 -14.85
N GLY A 108 -29.68 -1.09 -15.60
CA GLY A 108 -30.03 -0.48 -16.90
C GLY A 108 -30.37 1.02 -16.78
N PRO A 109 -31.01 1.61 -17.79
CA PRO A 109 -31.44 3.01 -17.72
C PRO A 109 -32.33 3.22 -16.49
N THR A 110 -31.85 3.96 -15.49
CA THR A 110 -32.60 4.22 -14.27
C THR A 110 -32.47 5.67 -13.84
N ALA A 111 -33.50 6.17 -13.15
CA ALA A 111 -33.49 7.53 -12.62
C ALA A 111 -32.51 7.64 -11.45
N VAL A 112 -31.58 8.59 -11.56
CA VAL A 112 -30.63 8.95 -10.50
C VAL A 112 -30.94 10.37 -10.06
N THR A 113 -31.28 10.54 -8.78
CA THR A 113 -31.47 11.86 -8.16
C THR A 113 -30.38 12.06 -7.14
N GLY A 114 -29.77 13.23 -7.06
CA GLY A 114 -28.71 13.48 -6.08
C GLY A 114 -28.36 14.96 -6.01
N ARG A 115 -27.56 15.34 -5.02
CA ARG A 115 -27.06 16.72 -4.93
C ARG A 115 -25.84 16.86 -5.83
N VAL A 116 -25.83 17.83 -6.73
CA VAL A 116 -24.63 18.16 -7.51
C VAL A 116 -23.56 18.70 -6.57
N SER A 117 -22.40 18.05 -6.54
CA SER A 117 -21.24 18.50 -5.75
C SER A 117 -20.13 19.09 -6.61
N LYS A 118 -19.97 18.60 -7.84
CA LYS A 118 -18.96 19.09 -8.77
C LYS A 118 -19.44 19.01 -10.21
N VAL A 119 -19.18 20.06 -10.99
CA VAL A 119 -19.39 20.08 -12.44
C VAL A 119 -18.04 20.39 -13.09
N GLU A 120 -17.61 19.51 -13.99
CA GLU A 120 -16.41 19.67 -14.80
C GLU A 120 -16.84 19.73 -16.27
N THR A 121 -16.67 20.89 -16.90
CA THR A 121 -17.03 21.10 -18.32
C THR A 121 -15.85 20.74 -19.21
N PHE A 122 -16.08 19.95 -20.25
CA PHE A 122 -15.09 19.58 -21.26
C PHE A 122 -15.58 19.97 -22.67
N PRO A 123 -14.69 20.07 -23.67
CA PRO A 123 -15.09 20.35 -25.06
C PRO A 123 -16.02 19.30 -25.67
N SER A 124 -16.01 18.06 -25.16
CA SER A 124 -16.82 16.93 -25.65
C SER A 124 -18.03 16.60 -24.77
N GLY A 125 -18.39 17.49 -23.84
CA GLY A 125 -19.50 17.30 -22.91
C GLY A 125 -19.14 17.66 -21.47
N SER A 126 -20.04 17.38 -20.53
CA SER A 126 -19.87 17.75 -19.12
C SER A 126 -19.78 16.52 -18.23
N ARG A 127 -19.02 16.59 -17.15
CA ARG A 127 -18.94 15.55 -16.12
C ARG A 127 -19.48 16.09 -14.81
N ILE A 128 -20.51 15.45 -14.29
CA ILE A 128 -21.21 15.86 -13.08
C ILE A 128 -20.95 14.81 -12.00
N THR A 129 -20.53 15.26 -10.82
CA THR A 129 -20.44 14.43 -9.61
C THR A 129 -21.65 14.72 -8.73
N LEU A 130 -22.41 13.67 -8.41
CA LEU A 130 -23.55 13.70 -7.52
C LEU A 130 -23.15 13.09 -6.17
N GLU A 131 -23.49 13.77 -5.09
CA GLU A 131 -23.40 13.28 -3.71
C GLU A 131 -24.77 12.83 -3.20
N ARG A 132 -24.77 11.80 -2.35
CA ARG A 132 -25.99 11.18 -1.80
C ARG A 132 -27.01 10.85 -2.89
N PRO A 133 -26.61 10.08 -3.91
CA PRO A 133 -27.54 9.70 -4.95
C PRO A 133 -28.63 8.80 -4.36
N ARG A 134 -29.83 8.90 -4.92
CA ARG A 134 -30.92 7.95 -4.79
C ARG A 134 -31.11 7.36 -6.18
N ILE A 135 -30.97 6.05 -6.26
CA ILE A 135 -31.16 5.30 -7.49
C ILE A 135 -32.48 4.54 -7.35
N ALA A 136 -33.40 4.73 -8.31
CA ALA A 136 -34.64 3.96 -8.33
C ALA A 136 -34.33 2.46 -8.49
N GLY A 137 -34.84 1.63 -7.57
CA GLY A 137 -34.64 0.17 -7.58
C GLY A 137 -33.52 -0.37 -6.68
N LEU A 138 -32.80 0.48 -5.92
CA LEU A 138 -31.76 0.04 -4.97
C LEU A 138 -32.12 0.36 -3.52
N LEU A 139 -31.81 -0.60 -2.63
CA LEU A 139 -31.87 -0.39 -1.18
C LEU A 139 -30.83 0.67 -0.76
N PRO A 140 -31.12 1.54 0.23
CA PRO A 140 -30.22 2.61 0.67
C PRO A 140 -28.81 2.15 1.05
N ASN A 141 -28.66 0.92 1.55
CA ASN A 141 -27.37 0.35 1.96
C ASN A 141 -26.50 -0.16 0.79
N LYS A 142 -27.02 -0.13 -0.45
CA LYS A 142 -26.28 -0.52 -1.66
C LYS A 142 -26.00 0.67 -2.58
N VAL A 143 -26.41 1.87 -2.20
CA VAL A 143 -26.22 3.06 -3.03
C VAL A 143 -24.85 3.67 -2.71
N PRO A 144 -23.96 3.86 -3.70
CA PRO A 144 -22.66 4.48 -3.48
C PRO A 144 -22.81 5.93 -3.01
N GLU A 145 -21.90 6.40 -2.16
CA GLU A 145 -21.96 7.77 -1.61
C GLU A 145 -21.83 8.86 -2.67
N LYS A 146 -21.09 8.57 -3.75
CA LYS A 146 -20.80 9.48 -4.85
C LYS A 146 -20.97 8.75 -6.18
N ILE A 147 -21.66 9.39 -7.12
CA ILE A 147 -21.76 8.92 -8.51
C ILE A 147 -21.20 9.98 -9.44
N ARG A 148 -20.40 9.55 -10.41
CA ARG A 148 -19.87 10.41 -11.46
C ARG A 148 -20.56 10.05 -12.78
N ILE A 149 -21.25 11.03 -13.36
CA ILE A 149 -21.99 10.90 -14.63
C ILE A 149 -21.29 11.76 -15.69
N ARG A 150 -21.18 11.24 -16.92
CA ARG A 150 -20.71 12.01 -18.08
C ARG A 150 -21.91 12.28 -18.99
N LEU A 151 -22.21 13.56 -19.20
CA LEU A 151 -23.14 14.05 -20.20
C LEU A 151 -22.36 14.23 -21.51
N ARG A 152 -22.84 13.63 -22.60
CA ARG A 152 -22.34 13.92 -23.93
C ARG A 152 -23.02 15.19 -24.42
N GLY A 153 -22.25 16.20 -24.83
CA GLY A 153 -22.81 17.38 -25.50
C GLY A 153 -23.25 16.98 -26.91
N GLU A 154 -24.38 17.53 -27.35
CA GLU A 154 -24.76 17.50 -28.77
C GLU A 154 -23.82 18.39 -29.61
#